data_AF-A0A483CVY9-F1
#
_entry.id   AF-A0A483CVY9-F1
#
_cell.length_a   1.000
_cell.length_b   1.000
_cell.length_c   1.000
_cell.angle_alpha   90.00
_cell.angle_beta   90.00
_cell.angle_gamma   90.00
#
_symmetry.space_group_name_H-M   'P 1'
#
loop_
_entity.id
_entity.type
_entity.pdbx_description
1 polymer ?
#
loop_
_entity_poly.entity_id
_entity_poly.type
_entity_poly.pdbx_seq_one_letter_code
_entity_poly.pdbx_strand_id
1 'polypeptide(L)'
;MTAFEHLPGADTAERFAGLGIRAGEGVSLLSLRGIADDHGVEVWIYFDPAIARTSSIEADLVDFEFVPEPDRPFMELRRFLLFMESIEPGFDATLGEHRAEIIAVGNREAYCGCVLSPRPYVKVLLRDER
;
A
#
# COMPACT_ATOMS: atom_id res chain seq x y z
N MET A 1 10.82 14.41 4.27
CA MET A 1 11.46 13.51 3.29
C MET A 1 11.50 12.10 3.87
N THR A 2 11.14 11.09 3.09
CA THR A 2 11.11 9.69 3.51
C THR A 2 12.44 8.99 3.21
N ALA A 3 12.72 7.84 3.83
CA ALA A 3 13.90 7.05 3.50
C ALA A 3 13.86 6.55 2.04
N PHE A 4 12.66 6.36 1.48
CA PHE A 4 12.45 6.02 0.08
C PHE A 4 13.05 7.04 -0.90
N GLU A 5 12.98 8.34 -0.62
CA GLU A 5 13.48 9.39 -1.53
C GLU A 5 15.00 9.34 -1.74
N HIS A 6 15.74 8.69 -0.82
CA HIS A 6 17.19 8.52 -0.92
C HIS A 6 17.61 7.23 -1.64
N LEU A 7 16.66 6.40 -2.06
CA LEU A 7 16.95 5.17 -2.80
C LEU A 7 17.46 5.48 -4.22
N PRO A 8 18.36 4.65 -4.76
CA PRO A 8 18.81 4.77 -6.14
C PRO A 8 17.65 4.55 -7.11
N GLY A 9 17.62 5.35 -8.19
CA GLY A 9 16.58 5.31 -9.24
C GLY A 9 16.29 6.71 -9.76
N ALA A 10 16.09 6.84 -11.08
CA ALA A 10 15.77 8.10 -11.74
C ALA A 10 14.35 8.58 -11.41
N ASP A 11 13.42 7.65 -11.22
CA ASP A 11 12.02 7.92 -10.90
C ASP A 11 11.49 7.03 -9.76
N THR A 12 10.21 7.20 -9.41
CA THR A 12 9.57 6.42 -8.34
C THR A 12 9.50 4.94 -8.66
N ALA A 13 9.26 4.57 -9.92
CA ALA A 13 9.14 3.17 -10.32
C ALA A 13 10.49 2.44 -10.22
N GLU A 14 11.59 3.08 -10.64
CA GLU A 14 12.94 2.53 -10.51
C GLU A 14 13.34 2.34 -9.04
N ARG A 15 13.00 3.29 -8.16
CA ARG A 15 13.25 3.16 -6.71
C ARG A 15 12.50 1.97 -6.12
N PHE A 16 11.23 1.80 -6.47
CA PHE A 16 10.44 0.63 -6.05
C PHE A 16 10.98 -0.68 -6.62
N ALA A 17 11.41 -0.67 -7.87
CA ALA A 17 12.03 -1.84 -8.50
C ALA A 17 13.32 -2.28 -7.78
N GLY A 18 14.08 -1.34 -7.21
CA GLY A 18 15.23 -1.61 -6.34
C GLY A 18 14.86 -2.27 -5.01
N LEU A 19 13.63 -2.10 -4.53
CA LEU A 19 13.07 -2.78 -3.36
C LEU A 19 12.37 -4.11 -3.70
N GLY A 20 12.42 -4.55 -4.95
CA GLY A 20 11.70 -5.75 -5.41
C GLY A 20 10.19 -5.54 -5.59
N ILE A 21 9.74 -4.30 -5.74
CA ILE A 21 8.33 -3.97 -6.01
C ILE A 21 8.16 -3.65 -7.49
N ARG A 22 7.47 -4.52 -8.24
CA ARG A 22 7.10 -4.30 -9.66
C ARG A 22 5.65 -4.68 -9.91
N ALA A 23 4.96 -3.88 -10.73
CA ALA A 23 3.59 -4.16 -11.11
C ALA A 23 3.46 -5.54 -11.78
N GLY A 24 2.42 -6.29 -11.41
CA GLY A 24 2.14 -7.65 -11.83
C GLY A 24 2.80 -8.74 -10.97
N GLU A 25 3.77 -8.40 -10.10
CA GLU A 25 4.43 -9.40 -9.25
C GLU A 25 3.65 -9.69 -7.96
N GLY A 26 3.77 -10.92 -7.47
CA GLY A 26 3.22 -11.34 -6.18
C GLY A 26 4.19 -11.03 -5.04
N VAL A 27 3.68 -10.51 -3.92
CA VAL A 27 4.45 -10.13 -2.73
C VAL A 27 3.73 -10.59 -1.47
N SER A 28 4.46 -10.93 -0.41
CA SER A 28 3.83 -11.22 0.89
C SER A 28 3.50 -9.93 1.64
N LEU A 29 2.44 -9.96 2.46
CA LEU A 29 2.09 -8.81 3.29
C LEU A 29 3.19 -8.49 4.32
N LEU A 30 3.94 -9.50 4.77
CA LEU A 30 5.11 -9.31 5.64
C LEU A 30 6.21 -8.47 4.96
N SER A 31 6.53 -8.75 3.69
CA SER A 31 7.51 -7.97 2.93
C SER A 31 7.03 -6.53 2.70
N LEU A 32 5.73 -6.35 2.41
CA LEU A 32 5.13 -5.02 2.27
C LEU A 32 5.19 -4.23 3.58
N ARG A 33 4.95 -4.87 4.72
CA ARG A 33 5.07 -4.24 6.04
C ARG A 33 6.49 -3.76 6.29
N GLY A 34 7.48 -4.62 6.06
CA GLY A 34 8.89 -4.25 6.19
C GLY A 34 9.24 -3.04 5.33
N ILE A 35 8.81 -3.02 4.06
CA ILE A 35 9.04 -1.88 3.16
C ILE A 35 8.35 -0.61 3.66
N ALA A 36 7.10 -0.70 4.11
CA ALA A 36 6.35 0.45 4.62
C ALA A 36 7.05 1.07 5.84
N ASP A 37 7.53 0.24 6.76
CA ASP A 37 8.17 0.66 8.00
C ASP A 37 9.60 1.18 7.77
N ASP A 38 10.39 0.50 6.95
CA ASP A 38 11.79 0.86 6.70
C ASP A 38 11.95 2.08 5.78
N HIS A 39 11.03 2.25 4.82
CA HIS A 39 11.17 3.27 3.77
C HIS A 39 10.17 4.42 3.87
N GLY A 40 9.17 4.33 4.76
CA GLY A 40 8.13 5.36 4.90
C GLY A 40 7.21 5.42 3.69
N VAL A 41 6.93 4.25 3.10
CA VAL A 41 6.04 4.06 1.95
C VAL A 41 4.62 3.75 2.44
N GLU A 42 3.61 4.32 1.79
CA GLU A 42 2.22 3.93 2.02
C GLU A 42 1.87 2.67 1.21
N VAL A 43 1.32 1.66 1.86
CA VAL A 43 0.82 0.46 1.17
C VAL A 43 -0.69 0.46 1.26
N TRP A 44 -1.36 0.45 0.10
CA TRP A 44 -2.81 0.44 -0.01
C TRP A 44 -3.28 -0.91 -0.54
N ILE A 45 -3.96 -1.67 0.32
CA ILE A 45 -4.51 -2.98 0.01
C ILE A 45 -5.91 -2.80 -0.54
N TYR A 46 -6.16 -3.31 -1.74
CA TYR A 46 -7.47 -3.34 -2.38
C TYR A 46 -8.07 -4.74 -2.23
N PHE A 47 -9.38 -4.75 -2.00
CA PHE A 47 -10.20 -5.96 -1.92
C PHE A 47 -11.06 -6.13 -3.18
N ASP A 48 -11.27 -5.04 -3.95
CA ASP A 48 -11.97 -5.06 -5.24
C ASP A 48 -10.96 -4.95 -6.41
N PRO A 49 -10.87 -5.97 -7.29
CA PRO A 49 -9.94 -5.95 -8.42
C PRO A 49 -10.30 -4.92 -9.51
N ALA A 50 -11.58 -4.56 -9.67
CA ALA A 50 -12.01 -3.59 -10.67
C ALA A 50 -11.50 -2.19 -10.30
N ILE A 51 -11.68 -1.80 -9.04
CA ILE A 51 -11.19 -0.51 -8.53
C ILE A 51 -9.66 -0.52 -8.52
N ALA A 52 -9.03 -1.57 -7.99
CA ALA A 52 -7.58 -1.67 -7.91
C ALA A 52 -6.86 -1.35 -9.24
N ARG A 53 -7.40 -1.86 -10.36
CA ARG A 53 -6.78 -1.77 -11.69
C ARG A 53 -7.16 -0.55 -12.51
N THR A 54 -8.26 0.13 -12.20
CA THR A 54 -8.81 1.19 -13.06
C THR A 54 -8.63 2.60 -12.51
N SER A 55 -8.39 2.76 -11.21
CA SER A 55 -8.27 4.06 -10.54
C SER A 55 -6.87 4.34 -9.99
N SER A 56 -6.68 5.56 -9.47
CA SER A 56 -5.52 5.93 -8.66
C SER A 56 -5.94 6.05 -7.20
N ILE A 57 -5.00 5.86 -6.26
CA ILE A 57 -5.31 6.04 -4.84
C ILE A 57 -5.78 7.46 -4.51
N GLU A 58 -5.31 8.47 -5.24
CA GLU A 58 -5.74 9.86 -5.05
C GLU A 58 -7.22 10.04 -5.41
N ALA A 59 -7.65 9.48 -6.54
CA ALA A 59 -9.06 9.49 -6.93
C ALA A 59 -9.91 8.69 -5.93
N ASP A 60 -9.45 7.50 -5.53
CA ASP A 60 -10.18 6.64 -4.59
C ASP A 60 -10.35 7.29 -3.22
N LEU A 61 -9.35 8.02 -2.73
CA LEU A 61 -9.45 8.73 -1.45
C LEU A 61 -10.49 9.85 -1.47
N VAL A 62 -10.71 10.48 -2.63
CA VAL A 62 -11.76 11.48 -2.83
C VAL A 62 -13.13 10.82 -2.97
N ASP A 63 -13.23 9.82 -3.84
CA ASP A 63 -14.50 9.13 -4.15
C ASP A 63 -15.10 8.44 -2.91
N PHE A 64 -14.24 7.95 -2.00
CA PHE A 64 -14.65 7.25 -0.78
C PHE A 64 -14.47 8.08 0.50
N GLU A 65 -14.30 9.41 0.41
CA GLU A 65 -14.08 10.28 1.58
C GLU A 65 -15.17 10.12 2.64
N PHE A 66 -16.43 10.03 2.22
CA PHE A 66 -17.60 9.91 3.10
C PHE A 66 -17.98 8.46 3.46
N VAL A 67 -17.27 7.47 2.92
CA VAL A 67 -17.48 6.06 3.25
C VAL A 67 -16.63 5.70 4.47
N PRO A 68 -17.20 5.08 5.52
CA PRO A 68 -16.40 4.59 6.65
C PRO A 68 -15.29 3.65 6.18
N GLU A 69 -14.09 3.76 6.76
CA GLU A 69 -12.91 3.01 6.32
C GLU A 69 -13.13 1.48 6.19
N PRO A 70 -13.83 0.80 7.12
CA PRO A 70 -14.11 -0.65 6.98
C PRO A 70 -15.03 -1.00 5.80
N ASP A 71 -15.81 -0.05 5.29
CA ASP A 71 -16.75 -0.24 4.18
C ASP A 71 -16.11 0.15 2.82
N ARG A 72 -14.87 0.66 2.83
CA ARG A 72 -14.14 1.01 1.60
C ARG A 72 -13.61 -0.25 0.91
N PRO A 73 -13.50 -0.26 -0.42
CA PRO A 73 -12.94 -1.38 -1.17
C PRO A 73 -11.41 -1.46 -1.10
N PHE A 74 -10.80 -0.62 -0.26
CA PHE A 74 -9.37 -0.58 0.00
C PHE A 74 -9.09 -0.06 1.41
N MET A 75 -7.92 -0.40 1.95
CA MET A 75 -7.47 0.03 3.26
C MET A 75 -5.94 0.19 3.27
N GLU A 76 -5.43 1.13 4.05
CA GLU A 76 -3.98 1.25 4.28
C GLU A 76 -3.47 0.05 5.09
N LEU A 77 -2.28 -0.47 4.78
CA LEU A 77 -1.76 -1.71 5.37
C LEU A 77 -1.73 -1.65 6.90
N ARG A 78 -1.28 -0.56 7.53
CA ARG A 78 -1.25 -0.49 8.99
C ARG A 78 -2.65 -0.52 9.59
N ARG A 79 -3.62 0.15 8.97
CA ARG A 79 -5.04 0.05 9.35
C ARG A 79 -5.57 -1.37 9.20
N PHE A 80 -5.25 -2.03 8.09
CA PHE A 80 -5.64 -3.42 7.83
C PHE A 80 -5.09 -4.36 8.90
N LEU A 81 -3.80 -4.25 9.25
CA LEU A 81 -3.19 -5.08 10.29
C LEU A 81 -3.84 -4.86 11.66
N LEU A 82 -4.07 -3.60 12.05
CA LEU A 82 -4.75 -3.28 13.30
C LEU A 82 -6.18 -3.83 13.34
N PHE A 83 -6.89 -3.77 12.21
CA PHE A 83 -8.23 -4.34 12.09
C PHE A 83 -8.20 -5.86 12.20
N MET A 84 -7.32 -6.54 11.46
CA MET A 84 -7.19 -8.00 11.50
C MET A 84 -6.81 -8.49 12.90
N GLU A 85 -5.85 -7.86 13.57
CA GLU A 85 -5.48 -8.21 14.95
C GLU A 85 -6.64 -8.04 15.95
N SER A 86 -7.57 -7.11 15.68
CA SER A 86 -8.75 -6.89 16.53
C SER A 86 -9.81 -8.00 16.42
N ILE A 87 -9.88 -8.67 15.26
CA ILE A 87 -10.85 -9.75 15.01
C ILE A 87 -10.24 -11.15 15.13
N GLU A 88 -8.94 -11.27 14.84
CA GLU A 88 -8.16 -12.49 14.88
C GLU A 88 -6.84 -12.23 15.63
N PRO A 89 -6.83 -12.35 16.97
CA PRO A 89 -5.63 -12.15 17.77
C PRO A 89 -4.51 -13.11 17.35
N GLY A 90 -3.33 -12.57 17.07
CA GLY A 90 -2.18 -13.33 16.57
C GLY A 90 -2.08 -13.42 15.05
N PHE A 91 -2.92 -12.70 14.30
CA PHE A 91 -2.84 -12.61 12.83
C PHE A 91 -1.45 -12.20 12.33
N ASP A 92 -0.73 -11.37 13.09
CA ASP A 92 0.65 -10.99 12.77
C ASP A 92 1.60 -12.18 12.57
N ALA A 93 1.34 -13.33 13.22
CA ALA A 93 2.15 -14.53 13.09
C ALA A 93 1.99 -15.23 11.73
N THR A 94 0.84 -15.08 11.07
CA THR A 94 0.54 -15.68 9.76
C THR A 94 0.73 -14.70 8.61
N LEU A 95 1.13 -13.44 8.88
CA LEU A 95 1.23 -12.39 7.88
C LEU A 95 2.11 -12.73 6.67
N GLY A 96 3.13 -13.58 6.86
CA GLY A 96 4.02 -14.05 5.79
C GLY A 96 3.36 -15.00 4.80
N GLU A 97 2.25 -15.62 5.18
CA GLU A 97 1.48 -16.57 4.38
C GLU A 97 0.54 -15.82 3.40
N HIS A 98 0.08 -14.64 3.79
CA HIS A 98 -0.82 -13.82 2.96
C HIS A 98 -0.08 -13.15 1.80
N ARG A 99 -0.63 -13.30 0.59
CA ARG A 99 -0.07 -12.76 -0.66
C ARG A 99 -0.94 -11.65 -1.24
N ALA A 100 -0.29 -10.74 -1.95
CA ALA A 100 -0.95 -9.71 -2.74
C ALA A 100 -0.25 -9.55 -4.10
N GLU A 101 -0.98 -9.12 -5.12
CA GLU A 101 -0.40 -8.70 -6.40
C GLU A 101 -0.13 -7.19 -6.35
N ILE A 102 1.07 -6.78 -6.75
CA ILE A 102 1.40 -5.38 -6.92
C ILE A 102 0.69 -4.87 -8.17
N ILE A 103 -0.20 -3.90 -8.02
CA ILE A 103 -0.97 -3.35 -9.14
C ILE A 103 -0.28 -2.13 -9.73
N ALA A 104 0.16 -1.21 -8.87
CA ALA A 104 0.80 0.02 -9.29
C ALA A 104 1.67 0.57 -8.18
N VAL A 105 2.62 1.41 -8.58
CA VAL A 105 3.41 2.24 -7.67
C VAL A 105 3.25 3.69 -8.08
N GLY A 106 3.39 4.60 -7.14
CA GLY A 106 3.30 6.02 -7.44
C GLY A 106 3.79 6.89 -6.30
N ASN A 107 3.62 8.19 -6.48
CA ASN A 107 3.92 9.18 -5.47
C ASN A 107 2.77 10.16 -5.47
N ARG A 108 2.08 10.30 -4.35
CA ARG A 108 0.97 11.26 -4.22
C ARG A 108 1.44 12.51 -3.50
N GLU A 109 0.87 13.64 -3.87
CA GLU A 109 1.14 14.88 -3.16
C GLU A 109 0.39 14.88 -1.82
N ALA A 110 1.12 15.09 -0.72
CA ALA A 110 0.51 15.37 0.57
C ALA A 110 1.08 16.67 1.13
N TYR A 111 0.22 17.47 1.75
CA TYR A 111 0.62 18.77 2.30
C TYR A 111 0.63 18.70 3.83
N CYS A 112 1.79 18.95 4.43
CA CYS A 112 1.93 19.15 5.87
C CYS A 112 2.00 20.67 6.12
N GLY A 113 0.84 21.31 6.28
CA GLY A 113 0.74 22.77 6.27
C GLY A 113 1.07 23.32 4.88
N CYS A 114 2.13 24.13 4.77
CA CYS A 114 2.58 24.71 3.50
C CYS A 114 3.70 23.88 2.83
N VAL A 115 4.07 22.72 3.38
CA VAL A 115 5.17 21.90 2.88
C VAL A 115 4.59 20.74 2.07
N LEU A 116 4.94 20.68 0.79
CA LEU A 116 4.75 19.49 -0.04
C LEU A 116 5.63 18.37 0.51
N SER A 117 4.99 17.30 0.97
CA SER A 117 5.62 16.09 1.48
C SER A 117 5.12 14.92 0.62
N PRO A 118 5.83 14.57 -0.46
CA PRO A 118 5.46 13.45 -1.31
C PRO A 118 5.30 12.16 -0.48
N ARG A 119 4.27 11.38 -0.81
CA ARG A 119 4.00 10.08 -0.18
C ARG A 119 4.16 9.00 -1.24
N PRO A 120 5.34 8.33 -1.30
CA PRO A 120 5.50 7.19 -2.18
C PRO A 120 4.56 6.08 -1.73
N TYR A 121 3.89 5.44 -2.67
CA TYR A 121 2.89 4.43 -2.38
C TYR A 121 2.96 3.23 -3.30
N VAL A 122 2.44 2.11 -2.79
CA VAL A 122 2.17 0.88 -3.55
C VAL A 122 0.68 0.56 -3.45
N LYS A 123 0.02 0.34 -4.59
CA LYS A 123 -1.30 -0.28 -4.68
C LYS A 123 -1.12 -1.78 -4.84
N VAL A 124 -1.75 -2.56 -3.96
CA VAL A 124 -1.75 -4.02 -4.06
C VAL A 124 -3.17 -4.56 -4.03
N LEU A 125 -3.42 -5.66 -4.73
CA LEU A 125 -4.67 -6.41 -4.68
C LEU A 125 -4.44 -7.63 -3.81
N LEU A 126 -5.20 -7.75 -2.71
CA LEU A 126 -5.12 -8.92 -1.84
C LEU A 126 -5.48 -10.18 -2.64
N ARG A 127 -4.66 -11.22 -2.54
CA ARG A 127 -4.94 -12.52 -3.15
C ARG A 127 -5.45 -13.45 -2.05
N ASP A 128 -6.72 -13.80 -2.15
CA ASP A 128 -7.31 -14.86 -1.33
C ASP A 128 -6.88 -16.21 -1.96
N GLU A 129 -5.95 -16.90 -1.31
CA GLU A 129 -5.66 -18.30 -1.64
C GLU A 129 -6.76 -19.15 -0.99
N ARG A 130 -7.86 -19.36 -1.71
CA ARG A 130 -8.85 -20.40 -1.37
C ARG A 130 -8.33 -21.79 -1.72
#